data_AF-A0AAI9TB45-F1
#
_entry.id   AF-A0AAI9TB45-F1
#
_cell.length_a   1.000
_cell.length_b   1.000
_cell.length_c   1.000
_cell.angle_alpha   90.00
_cell.angle_beta   90.00
_cell.angle_gamma   90.00
#
_symmetry.space_group_name_H-M   'P 1'
#
loop_
_entity.id
_entity.type
_entity.pdbx_description
1 polymer ?
#
loop_
_entity_poly.entity_id
_entity_poly.type
_entity_poly.pdbx_seq_one_letter_code
_entity_poly.pdbx_strand_id
1 'polypeptide(L)'
;MALDRNDKPESPNQMRPLRVIDLCTGTGCIPLLLHALLAPHFQLEITGVDISPTALILAQKNLKHNLELSQLAPTAGTDIHFYRADVLGHGSDDSVPSIESILQTQLPNSAGLGISSPDQESGCDLLISNPPYVSQMEFRNGTTARSVRRFEPKLALVPPHSGFRMEDCMPEDIFYHRILTLAFKLKAKLTVLECGDSHQADRVVALHKRLASAESGQFRAEVWPSQEQDLAENGFHATDGSRSVVIQALR
;
A
#
# COMPACT_ATOMS: atom_id res chain seq x y z
N MET A 1 -5.14 -19.73 58.66
CA MET A 1 -5.49 -20.07 57.27
C MET A 1 -5.31 -18.81 56.44
N ALA A 2 -4.15 -18.67 55.81
CA ALA A 2 -3.89 -17.61 54.84
C ALA A 2 -4.50 -18.03 53.50
N LEU A 3 -5.31 -17.17 52.90
CA LEU A 3 -5.79 -17.32 51.53
C LEU A 3 -4.85 -16.47 50.67
N ASP A 4 -3.88 -17.13 50.03
CA ASP A 4 -3.07 -16.53 48.96
C ASP A 4 -4.01 -16.13 47.82
N ARG A 5 -4.16 -14.81 47.62
CA ARG A 5 -4.67 -14.25 46.38
C ARG A 5 -3.53 -14.32 45.37
N ASN A 6 -3.65 -15.24 44.43
CA ASN A 6 -2.74 -15.39 43.32
C ASN A 6 -3.02 -14.28 42.30
N ASP A 7 -2.62 -13.04 42.63
CA ASP A 7 -2.53 -11.95 41.66
C ASP A 7 -1.35 -12.25 40.74
N LYS A 8 -1.62 -12.95 39.64
CA LYS A 8 -0.67 -13.03 38.52
C LYS A 8 -0.43 -11.58 38.05
N PRO A 9 0.83 -11.14 37.93
CA PRO A 9 1.11 -9.87 37.28
C PRO A 9 0.61 -9.96 35.84
N GLU A 10 -0.27 -9.03 35.44
CA GLU A 10 -0.60 -8.82 34.03
C GLU A 10 0.73 -8.63 33.30
N SER A 11 1.02 -9.54 32.35
CA SER A 11 2.16 -9.41 31.47
C SER A 11 2.12 -8.02 30.82
N PRO A 12 3.26 -7.32 30.69
CA PRO A 12 3.29 -6.02 30.02
C PRO A 12 2.61 -6.18 28.67
N ASN A 13 1.57 -5.38 28.44
CA ASN A 13 0.80 -5.35 27.19
C ASN A 13 1.80 -5.19 26.04
N GLN A 14 2.23 -6.31 25.44
CA GLN A 14 3.20 -6.31 24.36
C GLN A 14 2.46 -5.70 23.18
N MET A 15 2.65 -4.39 22.97
CA MET A 15 2.07 -3.71 21.83
C MET A 15 2.54 -4.44 20.57
N ARG A 16 1.58 -5.05 19.86
CA ARG A 16 1.85 -5.73 18.60
C ARG A 16 2.50 -4.74 17.61
N PRO A 17 3.37 -5.22 16.71
CA PRO A 17 3.98 -4.37 15.70
C PRO A 17 2.93 -3.67 14.83
N LEU A 18 3.27 -2.46 14.39
CA LEU A 18 2.50 -1.71 13.39
C LEU A 18 2.72 -2.39 12.03
N ARG A 19 1.64 -2.95 11.47
CA ARG A 19 1.69 -3.69 10.21
C ARG A 19 1.45 -2.76 9.03
N VAL A 20 2.46 -2.63 8.17
CA VAL A 20 2.45 -1.79 6.98
C VAL A 20 2.55 -2.69 5.75
N ILE A 21 1.71 -2.44 4.74
CA ILE A 21 1.77 -3.11 3.44
C ILE A 21 1.95 -2.04 2.37
N ASP A 22 3.03 -2.15 1.59
CA ASP A 22 3.32 -1.32 0.42
C ASP A 22 3.14 -2.15 -0.86
N LEU A 23 2.12 -1.80 -1.65
CA LEU A 23 1.83 -2.48 -2.92
C LEU A 23 2.48 -1.70 -4.08
N CYS A 24 3.08 -2.44 -5.02
CA CYS A 24 3.91 -1.88 -6.10
C CYS A 24 5.16 -1.19 -5.56
N THR A 25 5.88 -1.87 -4.65
CA THR A 25 6.97 -1.27 -3.85
C THR A 25 8.17 -0.78 -4.66
N GLY A 26 8.34 -1.28 -5.89
CA GLY A 26 9.42 -0.85 -6.77
C GLY A 26 10.79 -1.02 -6.12
N THR A 27 11.47 0.11 -5.89
CA THR A 27 12.81 0.17 -5.29
C THR A 27 12.81 0.02 -3.76
N GLY A 28 11.64 -0.17 -3.15
CA GLY A 28 11.47 -0.23 -1.69
C GLY A 28 11.54 1.14 -1.00
N CYS A 29 11.52 2.25 -1.74
CA CYS A 29 11.73 3.58 -1.16
C CYS A 29 10.71 3.93 -0.06
N ILE A 30 9.43 3.56 -0.23
CA ILE A 30 8.38 3.80 0.76
C ILE A 30 8.63 2.99 2.05
N PRO A 31 8.82 1.64 2.01
CA PRO A 31 9.15 0.84 3.18
C PRO A 31 10.37 1.34 3.95
N LEU A 32 11.45 1.69 3.24
CA LEU A 32 12.68 2.16 3.87
C LEU A 32 12.47 3.52 4.53
N LEU A 33 11.77 4.45 3.88
CA LEU A 33 11.45 5.75 4.46
C LEU A 33 10.56 5.61 5.70
N LEU A 34 9.50 4.80 5.62
CA LEU A 34 8.60 4.57 6.75
C LEU A 34 9.35 3.93 7.92
N HIS A 35 10.25 2.98 7.67
CA HIS A 35 11.09 2.41 8.72
C HIS A 35 11.97 3.47 9.39
N ALA A 36 12.71 4.26 8.58
CA ALA A 36 13.58 5.31 9.10
C ALA A 36 12.85 6.31 10.01
N LEU A 37 11.62 6.68 9.64
CA LEU A 37 10.82 7.66 10.37
C LEU A 37 10.08 7.07 11.59
N LEU A 38 9.61 5.82 11.50
CA LEU A 38 8.67 5.26 12.48
C LEU A 38 9.33 4.27 13.46
N ALA A 39 10.45 3.65 13.11
CA ALA A 39 11.14 2.69 13.98
C ALA A 39 11.56 3.25 15.35
N PRO A 40 11.87 4.55 15.51
CA PRO A 40 12.10 5.14 16.84
C PRO A 40 10.88 5.13 17.76
N HIS A 41 9.67 4.98 17.21
CA HIS A 41 8.41 5.14 17.93
C HIS A 41 7.56 3.86 17.99
N PHE A 42 7.75 2.94 17.05
CA PHE A 42 6.94 1.74 16.91
C PHE A 42 7.82 0.52 16.62
N GLN A 43 7.39 -0.65 17.11
CA GLN A 43 7.80 -1.90 16.49
C GLN A 43 7.09 -2.00 15.14
N LEU A 44 7.83 -2.36 14.09
CA LEU A 44 7.32 -2.34 12.72
C LEU A 44 7.36 -3.73 12.11
N GLU A 45 6.36 -3.98 11.26
CA GLU A 45 6.34 -5.11 10.34
C GLU A 45 5.89 -4.55 8.98
N ILE A 46 6.84 -4.37 8.06
CA ILE A 46 6.64 -3.74 6.77
C ILE A 46 6.79 -4.78 5.67
N THR A 47 5.74 -4.95 4.88
CA THR A 47 5.72 -5.84 3.73
C THR A 47 5.66 -5.02 2.44
N GLY A 48 6.72 -5.06 1.64
CA GLY A 48 6.74 -4.51 0.28
C GLY A 48 6.47 -5.59 -0.76
N VAL A 49 5.55 -5.33 -1.69
CA VAL A 49 5.18 -6.28 -2.75
C VAL A 49 5.37 -5.68 -4.13
N ASP A 50 6.01 -6.42 -5.03
CA ASP A 50 6.12 -6.04 -6.44
C ASP A 50 6.02 -7.28 -7.33
N ILE A 51 5.56 -7.10 -8.58
CA ILE A 51 5.53 -8.16 -9.57
C ILE A 51 6.92 -8.38 -10.20
N SER A 52 7.75 -7.34 -10.24
CA SER A 52 9.04 -7.29 -10.92
C SER A 52 10.17 -7.87 -10.06
N PRO A 53 10.80 -8.98 -10.46
CA PRO A 53 11.98 -9.50 -9.76
C PRO A 53 13.12 -8.50 -9.70
N THR A 54 13.30 -7.70 -10.77
CA THR A 54 14.34 -6.68 -10.84
C THR A 54 14.13 -5.58 -9.81
N ALA A 55 12.88 -5.16 -9.61
CA ALA A 55 12.53 -4.15 -8.59
C ALA A 55 12.85 -4.67 -7.18
N LEU A 56 12.43 -5.91 -6.86
CA LEU A 56 12.67 -6.53 -5.56
C LEU A 56 14.16 -6.74 -5.26
N ILE A 57 14.96 -7.14 -6.27
CA ILE A 57 16.42 -7.24 -6.11
C ILE A 57 17.01 -5.86 -5.76
N LEU A 58 16.53 -4.80 -6.40
CA LEU A 58 16.97 -3.44 -6.09
C LEU A 58 16.48 -3.00 -4.70
N ALA A 59 15.25 -3.31 -4.30
CA ALA A 59 14.73 -3.03 -2.97
C ALA A 59 15.56 -3.69 -1.86
N GLN A 60 15.94 -4.95 -2.04
CA GLN A 60 16.84 -5.66 -1.12
C GLN A 60 18.24 -5.04 -1.08
N LYS A 61 18.78 -4.61 -2.22
CA LYS A 61 20.06 -3.88 -2.28
C LYS A 61 19.97 -2.54 -1.55
N ASN A 62 18.89 -1.79 -1.72
CA ASN A 62 18.66 -0.52 -1.04
C ASN A 62 18.53 -0.71 0.47
N LEU A 63 17.83 -1.74 0.93
CA LEU A 63 17.76 -2.11 2.35
C LEU A 63 19.16 -2.37 2.92
N LYS A 64 19.91 -3.27 2.28
CA LYS A 64 21.27 -3.61 2.71
C LYS A 64 22.18 -2.37 2.74
N HIS A 65 22.13 -1.55 1.69
CA HIS A 65 22.95 -0.35 1.59
C HIS A 65 22.64 0.67 2.69
N ASN A 66 21.35 0.90 2.99
CA ASN A 66 20.96 1.83 4.04
C ASN A 66 21.29 1.31 5.45
N LEU A 67 21.28 -0.01 5.67
CA LEU A 67 21.80 -0.64 6.88
C LEU A 67 23.31 -0.42 7.03
N GLU A 68 24.09 -0.61 5.95
CA GLU A 68 25.54 -0.37 5.94
C GLU A 68 25.88 1.12 6.23
N LEU A 69 25.05 2.04 5.73
CA LEU A 69 25.18 3.47 5.99
C LEU A 69 24.61 3.91 7.35
N SER A 70 24.04 3.00 8.14
CA SER A 70 23.37 3.32 9.42
C SER A 70 22.24 4.35 9.28
N GLN A 71 21.58 4.41 8.12
CA GLN A 71 20.40 5.25 7.88
C GLN A 71 19.10 4.60 8.37
N LEU A 72 19.14 3.28 8.64
CA LEU A 72 18.03 2.51 9.18
C LEU A 72 18.43 1.91 10.53
N ALA A 73 17.45 1.67 11.40
CA ALA A 73 17.72 0.95 12.64
C ALA A 73 18.15 -0.50 12.31
N PRO A 74 19.00 -1.14 13.14
CA PRO A 74 19.46 -2.52 12.90
C PRO A 74 18.34 -3.53 12.72
N THR A 75 17.16 -3.27 13.29
CA THR A 75 15.97 -4.12 13.16
C THR A 75 15.37 -4.10 11.75
N ALA A 76 15.75 -3.18 10.85
CA ALA A 76 15.21 -3.13 9.49
C ALA A 76 15.38 -4.44 8.71
N GLY A 77 16.46 -5.20 9.00
CA GLY A 77 16.70 -6.50 8.37
C GLY A 77 15.69 -7.58 8.77
N THR A 78 14.97 -7.39 9.87
CA THR A 78 13.87 -8.26 10.34
C THR A 78 12.50 -7.62 10.22
N ASP A 79 12.43 -6.28 10.21
CA ASP A 79 11.15 -5.56 10.16
C ASP A 79 10.63 -5.42 8.73
N ILE A 80 11.50 -5.46 7.71
CA ILE A 80 11.15 -5.21 6.31
C ILE A 80 11.31 -6.48 5.48
N HIS A 81 10.21 -6.89 4.83
CA HIS A 81 10.17 -8.05 3.95
C HIS A 81 9.66 -7.67 2.56
N PHE A 82 10.29 -8.24 1.54
CA PHE A 82 9.95 -8.00 0.14
C PHE A 82 9.50 -9.30 -0.53
N TYR A 83 8.30 -9.30 -1.10
CA TYR A 83 7.71 -10.47 -1.75
C TYR A 83 7.33 -10.20 -3.20
N ARG A 84 7.47 -11.24 -4.03
CA ARG A 84 7.00 -11.21 -5.41
C ARG A 84 5.56 -11.67 -5.48
N ALA A 85 4.66 -10.82 -5.98
CA ALA A 85 3.27 -11.19 -6.23
C ALA A 85 2.63 -10.35 -7.34
N ASP A 86 1.57 -10.88 -7.96
CA ASP A 86 0.67 -10.09 -8.78
C ASP A 86 -0.41 -9.44 -7.90
N VAL A 87 -0.40 -8.11 -7.83
CA VAL A 87 -1.40 -7.31 -7.10
C VAL A 87 -2.78 -7.45 -7.75
N LEU A 88 -2.86 -7.46 -9.09
CA LEU A 88 -4.12 -7.57 -9.82
C LEU A 88 -4.76 -8.95 -9.67
N GLY A 89 -3.95 -9.99 -9.43
CA GLY A 89 -4.41 -11.36 -9.17
C GLY A 89 -5.09 -12.03 -10.37
N HIS A 90 -4.86 -11.51 -11.57
CA HIS A 90 -5.46 -11.96 -12.82
C HIS A 90 -4.42 -12.37 -13.87
N GLY A 91 -3.14 -12.46 -13.49
CA GLY A 91 -2.10 -12.98 -14.36
C GLY A 91 -2.45 -14.37 -14.89
N SER A 92 -2.38 -14.54 -16.21
CA SER A 92 -2.46 -15.84 -16.89
C SER A 92 -1.20 -16.71 -16.70
N ASP A 93 -0.26 -16.24 -15.87
CA ASP A 93 1.03 -16.86 -15.63
C ASP A 93 1.03 -17.44 -14.21
N ASP A 94 0.77 -18.75 -14.12
CA ASP A 94 0.78 -19.52 -12.86
C ASP A 94 2.15 -19.46 -12.14
N SER A 95 3.20 -18.89 -12.75
CA SER A 95 4.52 -18.74 -12.13
C SER A 95 4.62 -17.58 -11.13
N VAL A 96 3.63 -16.69 -11.07
CA VAL A 96 3.60 -15.57 -10.11
C VAL A 96 2.44 -15.76 -9.14
N PRO A 97 2.70 -15.86 -7.82
CA PRO A 97 1.63 -16.01 -6.86
C PRO A 97 0.77 -14.74 -6.82
N SER A 98 -0.52 -14.90 -6.53
CA SER A 98 -1.37 -13.76 -6.22
C SER A 98 -0.97 -13.12 -4.90
N ILE A 99 -1.31 -11.85 -4.73
CA ILE A 99 -1.15 -11.16 -3.45
C ILE A 99 -1.86 -11.89 -2.30
N GLU A 100 -3.04 -12.47 -2.52
CA GLU A 100 -3.74 -13.24 -1.49
C GLU A 100 -2.92 -14.43 -0.97
N SER A 101 -2.19 -15.13 -1.86
CA SER A 101 -1.34 -16.25 -1.46
C SER A 101 -0.18 -15.79 -0.58
N ILE A 102 0.43 -14.64 -0.89
CA ILE A 102 1.48 -14.06 -0.05
C ILE A 102 0.90 -13.62 1.30
N LEU A 103 -0.22 -12.91 1.31
CA LEU A 103 -0.86 -12.45 2.56
C LEU A 103 -1.26 -13.64 3.44
N GLN A 104 -1.78 -14.73 2.87
CA GLN A 104 -2.16 -15.91 3.65
C GLN A 104 -0.96 -16.67 4.23
N THR A 105 0.14 -16.77 3.48
CA THR A 105 1.32 -17.54 3.90
C THR A 105 2.24 -16.77 4.85
N GLN A 106 2.38 -15.45 4.65
CA GLN A 106 3.33 -14.62 5.36
C GLN A 106 2.69 -13.82 6.51
N LEU A 107 1.37 -13.61 6.49
CA LEU A 107 0.63 -12.94 7.57
C LEU A 107 -0.47 -13.87 8.13
N PRO A 108 -0.14 -15.04 8.72
CA PRO A 108 -1.15 -16.02 9.15
C PRO A 108 -2.12 -15.50 10.23
N ASN A 109 -1.70 -14.52 11.05
CA ASN A 109 -2.56 -13.86 12.04
C ASN A 109 -3.49 -12.79 11.44
N SER A 110 -3.45 -12.57 10.12
CA SER A 110 -4.37 -11.68 9.38
C SER A 110 -5.56 -12.44 8.78
N ALA A 111 -6.02 -13.51 9.45
CA ALA A 111 -6.95 -14.55 8.98
C ALA A 111 -8.35 -14.09 8.49
N GLY A 112 -8.54 -12.90 7.94
CA GLY A 112 -9.76 -12.47 7.24
C GLY A 112 -10.07 -13.21 5.94
N LEU A 113 -9.33 -14.28 5.59
CA LEU A 113 -9.62 -15.12 4.42
C LEU A 113 -10.43 -16.38 4.74
N GLY A 114 -10.68 -16.70 6.03
CA GLY A 114 -11.46 -17.88 6.45
C GLY A 114 -12.34 -17.59 7.67
N ILE A 115 -13.64 -17.87 7.53
CA ILE A 115 -14.75 -17.86 8.50
C ILE A 115 -14.67 -16.75 9.59
N SER A 116 -15.53 -15.76 9.40
CA SER A 116 -15.78 -14.58 10.23
C SER A 116 -16.06 -14.88 11.70
N SER A 117 -15.10 -14.59 12.58
CA SER A 117 -15.38 -14.20 13.96
C SER A 117 -15.44 -12.65 14.06
N PRO A 118 -16.36 -12.09 14.86
CA PRO A 118 -16.54 -10.64 14.98
C PRO A 118 -15.34 -9.91 15.62
N ASP A 119 -14.46 -10.63 16.35
CA ASP A 119 -13.31 -10.06 17.07
C ASP A 119 -11.98 -10.13 16.28
N GLN A 120 -12.03 -10.43 14.99
CA GLN A 120 -10.81 -10.63 14.21
C GLN A 120 -10.05 -9.32 13.99
N GLU A 121 -8.85 -9.22 14.59
CA GLU A 121 -7.99 -8.05 14.51
C GLU A 121 -7.67 -7.65 13.06
N SER A 122 -7.58 -6.34 12.81
CA SER A 122 -7.18 -5.77 11.53
C SER A 122 -5.85 -6.36 11.06
N GLY A 123 -5.85 -6.91 9.85
CA GLY A 123 -4.68 -7.56 9.23
C GLY A 123 -3.62 -6.57 8.75
N CYS A 124 -3.95 -5.28 8.69
CA CYS A 124 -3.11 -4.22 8.15
C CYS A 124 -3.44 -2.89 8.86
N ASP A 125 -2.47 -2.24 9.48
CA ASP A 125 -2.69 -0.94 10.10
C ASP A 125 -2.55 0.20 9.06
N LEU A 126 -1.59 0.08 8.15
CA LEU A 126 -1.37 1.01 7.03
C LEU A 126 -1.18 0.25 5.73
N LEU A 127 -2.05 0.50 4.75
CA LEU A 127 -1.85 0.09 3.37
C LEU A 127 -1.43 1.33 2.55
N ILE A 128 -0.33 1.23 1.84
CA ILE A 128 0.19 2.33 1.01
C ILE A 128 0.53 1.83 -0.37
N SER A 129 0.41 2.69 -1.38
CA SER A 129 0.81 2.33 -2.74
C SER A 129 1.04 3.58 -3.59
N ASN A 130 2.11 3.53 -4.40
CA ASN A 130 2.24 4.31 -5.62
C ASN A 130 2.11 3.35 -6.82
N PRO A 131 0.88 3.06 -7.28
CA PRO A 131 0.67 2.07 -8.33
C PRO A 131 0.91 2.64 -9.73
N PRO A 132 1.04 1.79 -10.76
CA PRO A 132 0.94 2.24 -12.14
C PRO A 132 -0.43 2.86 -12.42
N TYR A 133 -0.48 4.12 -12.87
CA TYR A 133 -1.71 4.88 -13.05
C TYR A 133 -1.78 5.71 -14.34
N VAL A 134 -0.76 5.63 -15.21
CA VAL A 134 -0.70 6.39 -16.46
C VAL A 134 -1.49 5.67 -17.54
N SER A 135 -2.38 6.39 -18.25
CA SER A 135 -3.16 5.78 -19.33
C SER A 135 -2.28 5.41 -20.54
N GLN A 136 -2.72 4.42 -21.32
CA GLN A 136 -2.04 4.06 -22.58
C GLN A 136 -2.00 5.24 -23.57
N MET A 137 -2.98 6.14 -23.52
CA MET A 137 -3.05 7.31 -24.39
C MET A 137 -1.98 8.34 -24.00
N GLU A 138 -1.87 8.69 -22.72
CA GLU A 138 -0.86 9.63 -22.19
C GLU A 138 0.57 9.12 -22.43
N PHE A 139 0.78 7.82 -22.24
CA PHE A 139 2.06 7.20 -22.53
C PHE A 139 2.43 7.27 -24.02
N ARG A 140 1.45 7.23 -24.93
CA ARG A 140 1.66 7.28 -26.40
C ARG A 140 1.83 8.71 -26.90
N ASN A 141 0.95 9.62 -26.50
CA ASN A 141 0.91 11.00 -26.98
C ASN A 141 2.04 11.87 -26.40
N GLY A 142 2.71 11.39 -25.34
CA GLY A 142 3.88 12.04 -24.77
C GLY A 142 3.61 13.16 -23.79
N THR A 143 2.41 13.21 -23.20
CA THR A 143 2.11 14.07 -22.05
C THR A 143 2.87 13.63 -20.80
N THR A 144 3.26 12.35 -20.69
CA THR A 144 4.24 11.90 -19.69
C THR A 144 5.63 12.44 -20.01
N ALA A 145 6.32 12.98 -19.00
CA ALA A 145 7.66 13.56 -19.15
C ALA A 145 8.60 12.66 -19.97
N ARG A 146 9.34 13.25 -20.92
CA ARG A 146 10.18 12.52 -21.88
C ARG A 146 11.24 11.63 -21.21
N SER A 147 11.72 12.00 -20.02
CA SER A 147 12.64 11.21 -19.19
C SER A 147 11.96 9.95 -18.66
N VAL A 148 10.78 10.09 -18.06
CA VAL A 148 9.98 8.98 -17.50
C VAL A 148 9.69 7.93 -18.58
N ARG A 149 9.27 8.35 -19.77
CA ARG A 149 9.00 7.43 -20.91
C ARG A 149 10.21 6.65 -21.41
N ARG A 150 11.43 7.17 -21.23
CA ARG A 150 12.67 6.58 -21.77
C ARG A 150 13.46 5.77 -20.76
N PHE A 151 13.32 6.06 -19.47
CA PHE A 151 14.16 5.48 -18.42
C PHE A 151 13.38 4.62 -17.41
N GLU A 152 12.06 4.77 -17.30
CA GLU A 152 11.26 3.92 -16.42
C GLU A 152 10.63 2.74 -17.17
N PRO A 153 10.55 1.55 -16.54
CA PRO A 153 9.87 0.41 -17.14
C PRO A 153 8.39 0.70 -17.36
N LYS A 154 7.85 0.34 -18.53
CA LYS A 154 6.41 0.50 -18.81
C LYS A 154 5.52 -0.14 -17.73
N LEU A 155 5.95 -1.26 -17.17
CA LEU A 155 5.27 -1.99 -16.10
C LEU A 155 5.06 -1.16 -14.82
N ALA A 156 5.93 -0.18 -14.56
CA ALA A 156 5.81 0.73 -13.42
C ALA A 156 4.87 1.92 -13.70
N LEU A 157 4.56 2.18 -14.97
CA LEU A 157 3.83 3.38 -15.39
C LEU A 157 2.40 3.09 -15.80
N VAL A 158 2.23 2.08 -16.65
CA VAL A 158 0.99 1.87 -17.39
C VAL A 158 0.38 0.54 -17.00
N PRO A 159 -0.86 0.53 -16.47
CA PRO A 159 -1.56 -0.71 -16.18
C PRO A 159 -1.62 -1.66 -17.38
N PRO A 160 -1.57 -2.99 -17.13
CA PRO A 160 -1.70 -3.96 -18.21
C PRO A 160 -3.07 -3.81 -18.88
N HIS A 161 -3.12 -4.08 -20.18
CA HIS A 161 -4.37 -4.02 -20.91
C HIS A 161 -5.18 -5.29 -20.60
N SER A 162 -6.03 -5.24 -19.58
CA SER A 162 -6.96 -6.32 -19.30
C SER A 162 -8.11 -6.25 -20.31
N GLY A 163 -8.35 -7.34 -21.05
CA GLY A 163 -9.58 -7.48 -21.84
C GLY A 163 -10.85 -7.42 -20.98
N PHE A 164 -10.71 -7.56 -19.67
CA PHE A 164 -11.72 -7.25 -18.67
C PHE A 164 -11.92 -5.73 -18.57
N ARG A 165 -13.08 -5.28 -19.03
CA ARG A 165 -13.61 -3.95 -18.73
C ARG A 165 -14.49 -4.10 -17.50
N MET A 166 -14.13 -3.41 -16.43
CA MET A 166 -15.04 -3.25 -15.31
C MET A 166 -15.94 -2.06 -15.62
N GLU A 167 -17.25 -2.25 -15.52
CA GLU A 167 -18.21 -1.15 -15.70
C GLU A 167 -17.85 0.00 -14.75
N ASP A 168 -17.80 1.22 -15.28
CA ASP A 168 -17.50 2.44 -14.54
C ASP A 168 -16.12 2.53 -13.85
N CYS A 169 -15.09 1.86 -14.40
CA CYS A 169 -13.70 2.08 -14.05
C CYS A 169 -12.85 2.28 -15.30
N MET A 170 -12.04 3.34 -15.30
CA MET A 170 -11.10 3.57 -16.38
C MET A 170 -9.99 2.52 -16.32
N PRO A 171 -9.43 2.09 -17.48
CA PRO A 171 -8.33 1.10 -17.50
C PRO A 171 -7.12 1.51 -16.66
N GLU A 172 -6.80 2.81 -16.63
CA GLU A 172 -5.74 3.39 -15.82
C GLU A 172 -5.97 3.29 -14.30
N ASP A 173 -7.23 3.11 -13.87
CA ASP A 173 -7.59 3.09 -12.44
C ASP A 173 -7.71 1.65 -11.87
N ILE A 174 -7.40 0.61 -12.67
CA ILE A 174 -7.62 -0.79 -12.29
C ILE A 174 -6.85 -1.22 -11.03
N PHE A 175 -5.65 -0.68 -10.82
CA PHE A 175 -4.89 -0.92 -9.60
C PHE A 175 -5.61 -0.35 -8.38
N TYR A 176 -6.18 0.85 -8.48
CA TYR A 176 -6.93 1.44 -7.36
C TYR A 176 -8.13 0.59 -6.96
N HIS A 177 -8.93 0.10 -7.92
CA HIS A 177 -10.05 -0.81 -7.59
C HIS A 177 -9.57 -2.02 -6.81
N ARG A 178 -8.48 -2.64 -7.29
CA ARG A 178 -7.92 -3.83 -6.66
C ARG A 178 -7.39 -3.54 -5.26
N ILE A 179 -6.61 -2.48 -5.12
CA ILE A 179 -5.99 -2.07 -3.86
C ILE A 179 -7.07 -1.74 -2.83
N LEU A 180 -8.11 -1.00 -3.21
CA LEU A 180 -9.25 -0.69 -2.33
C LEU A 180 -9.98 -1.95 -1.89
N THR A 181 -10.21 -2.90 -2.80
CA THR A 181 -10.81 -4.20 -2.45
C THR A 181 -9.96 -4.97 -1.45
N LEU A 182 -8.63 -4.96 -1.61
CA LEU A 182 -7.71 -5.57 -0.65
C LEU A 182 -7.71 -4.83 0.69
N ALA A 183 -7.79 -3.50 0.70
CA ALA A 183 -7.87 -2.71 1.91
C ALA A 183 -9.08 -3.09 2.77
N PHE A 184 -10.27 -3.29 2.17
CA PHE A 184 -11.45 -3.78 2.89
C PHE A 184 -11.26 -5.20 3.41
N LYS A 185 -10.78 -6.14 2.58
CA LYS A 185 -10.50 -7.53 3.00
C LYS A 185 -9.52 -7.60 4.18
N LEU A 186 -8.50 -6.75 4.17
CA LEU A 186 -7.48 -6.66 5.21
C LEU A 186 -7.93 -5.84 6.43
N LYS A 187 -9.11 -5.20 6.35
CA LYS A 187 -9.61 -4.23 7.33
C LYS A 187 -8.54 -3.16 7.62
N ALA A 188 -7.95 -2.61 6.57
CA ALA A 188 -6.92 -1.58 6.67
C ALA A 188 -7.43 -0.38 7.45
N LYS A 189 -6.69 0.08 8.47
CA LYS A 189 -7.11 1.24 9.27
C LYS A 189 -6.87 2.56 8.54
N LEU A 190 -5.74 2.64 7.84
CA LEU A 190 -5.35 3.76 7.01
C LEU A 190 -4.92 3.24 5.64
N THR A 191 -5.38 3.87 4.58
CA THR A 191 -4.95 3.59 3.20
C THR A 191 -4.52 4.89 2.54
N VAL A 192 -3.32 4.92 1.94
CA VAL A 192 -2.75 6.10 1.28
C VAL A 192 -2.32 5.72 -0.14
N LEU A 193 -2.85 6.41 -1.15
CA LEU A 193 -2.66 6.05 -2.56
C LEU A 193 -2.19 7.26 -3.35
N GLU A 194 -1.04 7.19 -4.00
CA GLU A 194 -0.62 8.21 -4.96
C GLU A 194 -1.52 8.18 -6.21
N CYS A 195 -1.85 9.36 -6.74
CA CYS A 195 -2.63 9.59 -7.95
C CYS A 195 -1.90 10.61 -8.85
N GLY A 196 -2.00 10.44 -10.16
CA GLY A 196 -1.32 11.30 -11.12
C GLY A 196 -1.81 12.75 -11.11
N ASP A 197 -3.11 12.97 -10.85
CA ASP A 197 -3.71 14.29 -10.77
C ASP A 197 -4.96 14.32 -9.86
N SER A 198 -5.58 15.50 -9.74
CA SER A 198 -6.78 15.72 -8.95
C SER A 198 -8.01 15.00 -9.50
N HIS A 199 -8.18 14.93 -10.82
CA HIS A 199 -9.30 14.22 -11.43
C HIS A 199 -9.23 12.72 -11.19
N GLN A 200 -8.04 12.13 -11.23
CA GLN A 200 -7.82 10.73 -10.88
C GLN A 200 -8.06 10.49 -9.40
N ALA A 201 -7.58 11.37 -8.52
CA ALA A 201 -7.86 11.28 -7.10
C ALA A 201 -9.38 11.31 -6.80
N ASP A 202 -10.14 12.19 -7.47
CA ASP A 202 -11.60 12.24 -7.35
C ASP A 202 -12.26 10.93 -7.80
N ARG A 203 -11.79 10.34 -8.92
CA ARG A 203 -12.28 9.03 -9.38
C ARG A 203 -11.99 7.93 -8.37
N VAL A 204 -10.80 7.93 -7.76
CA VAL A 204 -10.41 6.97 -6.71
C VAL A 204 -11.28 7.14 -5.46
N VAL A 205 -11.58 8.37 -5.04
CA VAL A 205 -12.52 8.63 -3.93
C VAL A 205 -13.93 8.16 -4.26
N ALA A 206 -14.43 8.43 -5.48
CA ALA A 206 -15.74 7.96 -5.91
C ALA A 206 -15.81 6.43 -5.97
N LEU A 207 -14.74 5.79 -6.44
CA LEU A 207 -14.59 4.35 -6.46
C LEU A 207 -14.61 3.74 -5.05
N HIS A 208 -13.85 4.32 -4.11
CA HIS A 208 -13.91 3.93 -2.70
C HIS A 208 -15.33 4.04 -2.14
N LYS A 209 -16.04 5.16 -2.37
CA LYS A 209 -17.42 5.36 -1.87
C LYS A 209 -18.37 4.27 -2.36
N ARG A 210 -18.24 3.82 -3.62
CA ARG A 210 -19.05 2.72 -4.16
C ARG A 210 -18.75 1.40 -3.45
N LEU A 211 -17.47 1.06 -3.30
CA LEU A 211 -17.06 -0.18 -2.62
C LEU A 211 -17.47 -0.17 -1.14
N ALA A 212 -17.26 0.95 -0.44
CA ALA A 212 -17.62 1.12 0.97
C ALA A 212 -19.13 0.96 1.24
N SER A 213 -20.00 1.18 0.24
CA SER A 213 -21.45 1.00 0.40
C SER A 213 -21.87 -0.44 0.67
N ALA A 214 -21.01 -1.42 0.35
CA ALA A 214 -21.21 -2.83 0.64
C ALA A 214 -20.62 -3.27 1.99
N GLU A 215 -19.94 -2.37 2.70
CA GLU A 215 -19.21 -2.65 3.93
C GLU A 215 -19.96 -2.10 5.16
N SER A 216 -19.90 -2.80 6.29
CA SER A 216 -20.58 -2.39 7.54
C SER A 216 -19.88 -1.26 8.30
N GLY A 217 -18.73 -0.77 7.81
CA GLY A 217 -17.87 0.21 8.49
C GLY A 217 -18.11 1.65 8.07
N GLN A 218 -17.64 2.60 8.89
CA GLN A 218 -17.59 4.02 8.52
C GLN A 218 -16.18 4.38 8.05
N PHE A 219 -16.10 5.17 6.98
CA PHE A 219 -14.84 5.53 6.35
C PHE A 219 -14.83 7.02 5.99
N ARG A 220 -13.69 7.66 6.18
CA ARG A 220 -13.40 9.01 5.67
C ARG A 220 -12.38 8.90 4.54
N ALA A 221 -12.71 9.41 3.36
CA ALA A 221 -11.81 9.46 2.22
C ALA A 221 -11.63 10.92 1.78
N GLU A 222 -10.39 11.37 1.66
CA GLU A 222 -10.03 12.74 1.31
C GLU A 222 -8.87 12.78 0.30
N VAL A 223 -8.84 13.85 -0.50
CA VAL A 223 -7.74 14.13 -1.43
C VAL A 223 -6.75 15.05 -0.72
N TRP A 224 -5.47 14.68 -0.75
CA TRP A 224 -4.36 15.44 -0.20
C TRP A 224 -3.32 15.74 -1.29
N PRO A 225 -2.64 16.89 -1.27
CA PRO A 225 -3.05 18.10 -0.56
C PRO A 225 -4.43 18.60 -1.01
N SER A 226 -5.19 19.12 -0.07
CA SER A 226 -6.56 19.60 -0.31
C SER A 226 -6.61 21.08 -0.72
N GLN A 227 -5.53 21.83 -0.47
CA GLN A 227 -5.43 23.26 -0.77
C GLN A 227 -4.21 23.58 -1.63
N GLU A 228 -4.32 24.64 -2.44
CA GLU A 228 -3.20 25.15 -3.26
C GLU A 228 -2.02 25.66 -2.40
N GLN A 229 -2.30 26.09 -1.17
CA GLN A 229 -1.26 26.52 -0.22
C GLN A 229 -0.34 25.37 0.20
N ASP A 230 -0.92 24.18 0.43
CA ASP A 230 -0.16 22.96 0.73
C ASP A 230 0.73 22.54 -0.46
N LEU A 231 0.31 22.83 -1.70
CA LEU A 231 1.11 22.59 -2.90
C LEU A 231 2.30 23.54 -2.97
N ALA A 232 2.06 24.83 -2.76
CA ALA A 232 3.10 25.86 -2.82
C ALA A 232 4.17 25.69 -1.73
N GLU A 233 3.76 25.31 -0.50
CA GLU A 233 4.68 25.05 0.62
C GLU A 233 5.57 23.82 0.40
N ASN A 234 5.12 22.86 -0.41
CA ASN A 234 5.88 21.66 -0.78
C ASN A 234 6.52 21.73 -2.17
N GLY A 235 6.51 22.90 -2.82
CA GLY A 235 7.19 23.14 -4.10
C GLY A 235 6.46 22.62 -5.35
N PHE A 236 5.15 22.36 -5.27
CA PHE A 236 4.32 21.90 -6.38
C PHE A 236 3.50 23.04 -7.01
N HIS A 237 3.26 22.98 -8.33
CA HIS A 237 2.43 23.96 -9.04
C HIS A 237 0.92 23.69 -8.80
N ALA A 238 0.14 24.76 -8.62
CA ALA A 238 -1.29 24.69 -8.27
C ALA A 238 -2.16 23.87 -9.24
N THR A 239 -1.82 23.89 -10.54
CA THR A 239 -2.61 23.28 -11.61
C THR A 239 -2.10 21.94 -12.11
N ASP A 240 -0.94 21.49 -11.62
CA ASP A 240 -0.24 20.32 -12.16
C ASP A 240 0.54 19.64 -11.04
N GLY A 241 0.05 18.50 -10.57
CA GLY A 241 0.78 17.73 -9.58
C GLY A 241 0.06 16.48 -9.13
N SER A 242 0.84 15.48 -8.78
CA SER A 242 0.34 14.28 -8.12
C SER A 242 -0.48 14.65 -6.89
N ARG A 243 -1.47 13.82 -6.61
CA ARG A 243 -2.28 13.88 -5.39
C ARG A 243 -2.13 12.56 -4.64
N SER A 244 -2.59 12.53 -3.42
CA SER A 244 -2.78 11.32 -2.65
C SER A 244 -4.23 11.22 -2.21
N VAL A 245 -4.79 10.03 -2.27
CA VAL A 245 -6.07 9.73 -1.62
C VAL A 245 -5.76 9.08 -0.28
N VAL A 246 -6.27 9.70 0.80
CA VAL A 246 -6.12 9.23 2.17
C VAL A 246 -7.47 8.72 2.65
N ILE A 247 -7.52 7.46 3.08
CA ILE A 247 -8.73 6.76 3.51
C ILE A 247 -8.51 6.24 4.92
N GLN A 248 -9.37 6.64 5.85
CA GLN A 248 -9.32 6.25 7.24
C GLN A 248 -10.59 5.50 7.62
N ALA A 249 -10.44 4.30 8.20
CA ALA A 249 -11.53 3.61 8.86
C ALA A 249 -11.84 4.30 10.20
N LEU A 250 -13.09 4.69 10.39
CA LEU A 250 -13.59 5.30 11.62
C LEU A 250 -14.04 4.17 12.56
N ARG A 251 -13.54 4.20 13.80
CA ARG A 251 -13.93 3.27 14.85
C ARG A 251 -15.27 3.67 15.46
#